data_AF-A0A8J3HUM8-F1
#
_entry.id   AF-A0A8J3HUM8-F1
#
_cell.length_a   1.000
_cell.length_b   1.000
_cell.length_c   1.000
_cell.angle_alpha   90.00
_cell.angle_beta   90.00
_cell.angle_gamma   90.00
#
_symmetry.space_group_name_H-M   'P 1'
#
loop_
_entity.id
_entity.type
_entity.pdbx_description
1 polymer ?
#
loop_
_entity_poly.entity_id
_entity_poly.type
_entity_poly.pdbx_seq_one_letter_code
_entity_poly.pdbx_strand_id
1 'polypeptide(L)' 'MKLSVSLPDEDVDFVDDYAERTGMSTRSSVLHRAIDLLRERDLEAAYADAFDEWEEGTDAPGPGWDVVAGDGLADAAR' A
#
# COMPACT_ATOMS: atom_id res chain seq x y z
N MET A 1 1.46 -6.75 21.85
CA MET A 1 2.67 -6.20 22.51
C MET A 1 2.38 -4.78 22.95
N LYS A 2 2.92 -4.31 24.09
CA LYS A 2 2.80 -2.91 24.54
C LYS A 2 4.15 -2.21 24.38
N LEU A 3 4.13 -0.98 23.88
CA LEU A 3 5.31 -0.16 23.65
C LEU A 3 5.13 1.15 24.45
N SER A 4 6.20 1.63 25.07
CA SER A 4 6.24 2.98 25.64
C SER A 4 6.97 3.88 24.65
N VAL A 5 6.33 4.98 24.27
CA VAL A 5 6.88 5.96 23.31
C VAL A 5 6.80 7.35 23.90
N SER A 6 7.78 8.19 23.58
CA SER A 6 7.73 9.62 23.87
C SER A 6 7.40 10.35 22.59
N LEU A 7 6.39 11.21 22.64
CA LEU A 7 5.94 12.06 21.53
C LEU A 7 5.87 13.51 22.03
N PRO A 8 6.13 14.50 21.17
CA PRO A 8 5.77 15.90 21.43
C PRO A 8 4.29 16.04 21.78
N ASP A 9 3.95 17.06 22.57
CA ASP A 9 2.56 17.31 22.98
C ASP A 9 1.66 17.55 21.75
N GLU A 10 2.16 18.25 20.73
CA GLU A 10 1.40 18.51 19.50
C GLU A 10 1.03 17.22 18.73
N ASP A 11 1.88 16.20 18.77
CA ASP A 11 1.63 14.92 18.11
C ASP A 11 0.60 14.10 18.90
N VAL A 12 0.62 14.21 20.24
CA VAL A 12 -0.40 13.57 21.10
C VAL A 12 -1.77 14.21 20.86
N ASP A 13 -1.82 15.54 20.81
CA ASP A 13 -3.05 16.29 20.53
C ASP A 13 -3.63 15.91 19.16
N PHE A 14 -2.78 15.79 18.13
CA PHE A 14 -3.20 15.32 16.82
C PHE A 14 -3.79 13.91 16.86
N VAL A 15 -3.13 12.97 17.56
CA VAL A 15 -3.61 11.59 17.68
C VAL A 15 -4.98 11.53 18.37
N ASP A 16 -5.20 12.36 19.39
CA ASP A 16 -6.46 12.42 20.11
C ASP A 16 -7.59 13.02 19.25
N ASP A 17 -7.35 14.15 18.60
CA ASP A 17 -8.31 14.77 17.66
C ASP A 17 -8.68 13.80 16.52
N TYR A 18 -7.68 13.14 15.95
CA TYR A 18 -7.90 12.17 14.89
C TYR A 18 -8.74 10.98 15.38
N ALA A 19 -8.47 10.47 16.59
CA ALA A 19 -9.26 9.40 17.18
C ALA A 19 -10.73 9.80 17.34
N GLU A 20 -10.99 11.00 17.87
CA GLU A 20 -12.34 11.52 18.07
C GLU A 20 -13.08 11.70 16.73
N ARG A 21 -12.45 12.34 15.76
CA ARG A 21 -13.04 12.60 14.43
C ARG A 21 -13.35 11.34 13.64
N THR A 22 -12.58 10.28 13.84
CA THR A 22 -12.74 9.01 13.09
C THR A 22 -13.43 7.92 13.90
N GLY A 23 -13.82 8.20 15.14
CA GLY A 23 -14.48 7.23 16.02
C GLY A 23 -13.59 6.07 16.45
N MET A 24 -12.26 6.26 16.45
CA MET A 24 -11.31 5.22 16.87
C MET A 24 -11.24 5.16 18.39
N SER A 25 -11.27 3.94 18.93
CA SER A 25 -11.42 3.71 20.37
C SER A 25 -10.16 3.96 21.21
N THR A 26 -8.98 3.94 20.59
CA THR A 26 -7.71 4.12 21.32
C THR A 26 -6.66 4.85 20.47
N ARG A 27 -5.74 5.56 21.14
CA ARG A 27 -4.53 6.13 20.50
C ARG A 27 -3.72 5.09 19.73
N SER A 28 -3.63 3.86 20.26
CA SER A 28 -2.95 2.75 19.59
C SER A 28 -3.61 2.35 18.26
N SER A 29 -4.93 2.51 18.14
CA SER A 29 -5.65 2.28 16.87
C SER A 29 -5.22 3.31 15.82
N VAL A 30 -5.11 4.59 16.21
CA VAL A 30 -4.63 5.66 15.32
C VAL A 30 -3.19 5.40 14.89
N LEU A 31 -2.30 5.07 15.83
CA LEU A 31 -0.91 4.74 15.53
C LEU A 31 -0.80 3.52 14.61
N HIS A 32 -1.67 2.51 14.77
CA HIS A 32 -1.70 1.36 13.87
C HIS A 32 -2.08 1.77 12.45
N ARG A 33 -3.11 2.61 12.29
CA ARG A 33 -3.50 3.15 10.99
C ARG A 33 -2.39 3.97 10.35
N ALA A 34 -1.67 4.78 11.13
CA ALA A 34 -0.52 5.53 10.63
C ALA A 34 0.59 4.60 10.11
N ILE A 35 0.87 3.50 10.82
CA ILE A 35 1.85 2.50 10.36
C ILE A 35 1.41 1.84 9.05
N ASP A 36 0.12 1.53 8.89
CA ASP A 36 -0.39 0.95 7.65
C ASP A 36 -0.25 1.92 6.48
N LEU A 37 -0.53 3.22 6.68
CA LEU A 37 -0.32 4.24 5.67
C LEU A 37 1.17 4.40 5.27
N LEU A 38 2.10 4.24 6.22
CA LEU A 38 3.53 4.22 5.91
C LEU A 38 3.90 3.01 5.04
N ARG A 39 3.35 1.83 5.34
CA ARG A 39 3.57 0.61 4.54
C ARG A 39 2.97 0.73 3.14
N GLU A 40 1.77 1.29 3.02
CA GLU A 40 1.11 1.55 1.73
C GLU A 40 1.95 2.50 0.86
N ARG A 41 2.53 3.54 1.46
CA ARG A 41 3.43 4.46 0.75
C ARG A 41 4.71 3.77 0.26
N ASP A 42 5.30 2.90 1.07
CA ASP A 42 6.49 2.14 0.67
C ASP A 42 6.16 1.12 -0.45
N LEU A 43 4.92 0.62 -0.48
CA LEU A 43 4.41 -0.24 -1.54
C LEU A 43 4.31 0.48 -2.89
N GLU A 44 3.91 1.75 -2.93
CA GLU A 44 3.87 2.52 -4.19
C GLU A 44 5.24 2.58 -4.85
N ALA A 45 6.30 2.88 -4.08
CA ALA A 45 7.66 2.90 -4.59
C ALA A 45 8.10 1.50 -5.07
N ALA A 46 7.80 0.46 -4.29
CA ALA A 46 8.13 -0.91 -4.68
C ALA A 46 7.39 -1.36 -5.96
N TYR A 47 6.15 -0.93 -6.18
CA TYR A 47 5.42 -1.21 -7.41
C TYR A 47 5.97 -0.44 -8.61
N ALA A 48 6.37 0.82 -8.42
CA ALA A 48 7.03 1.60 -9.46
C ALA A 48 8.36 0.94 -9.88
N ASP A 49 9.21 0.62 -8.91
CA ASP A 49 10.49 -0.06 -9.15
C ASP A 49 10.28 -1.41 -9.86
N ALA A 50 9.26 -2.18 -9.47
CA ALA A 50 8.94 -3.47 -10.11
C ALA A 50 8.44 -3.31 -11.55
N PHE A 51 7.69 -2.25 -11.86
CA PHE A 51 7.29 -1.96 -13.24
C PHE A 51 8.48 -1.48 -14.08
N ASP A 52 9.36 -0.64 -13.54
CA ASP A 52 10.59 -0.23 -14.22
C ASP A 52 11.48 -1.46 -14.50
N GLU A 53 11.67 -2.35 -13.53
CA GLU A 53 12.42 -3.61 -13.70
C GLU A 53 11.82 -4.48 -14.82
N TRP A 54 10.49 -4.57 -14.87
CA TRP A 54 9.77 -5.32 -15.88
C TRP A 54 9.94 -4.74 -17.28
N GLU A 55 9.82 -3.41 -17.42
CA GLU A 55 9.99 -2.69 -18.69
C GLU A 55 11.44 -2.68 -19.20
N GLU A 56 12.42 -2.69 -18.30
CA GLU A 56 13.85 -2.78 -18.65
C GLU A 56 14.30 -4.23 -18.86
N GLY A 57 13.55 -5.19 -18.31
CA GLY A 57 13.81 -6.61 -18.43
C GLY A 57 13.57 -7.15 -19.84
N THR A 58 13.91 -8.42 -20.06
CA THR A 58 13.62 -9.10 -21.33
C THR A 58 12.14 -9.48 -21.47
N ASP A 59 11.34 -9.28 -20.40
CA ASP A 59 9.94 -9.67 -20.31
C ASP A 59 8.96 -8.60 -20.84
N ALA A 60 9.36 -7.31 -20.93
CA ALA A 60 8.58 -6.28 -21.64
C ALA A 60 9.45 -5.16 -22.29
N PRO A 61 8.95 -4.43 -23.32
CA PRO A 61 7.86 -4.77 -24.22
C PRO A 61 8.42 -5.38 -25.52
N GLY A 62 8.60 -6.70 -25.50
CA GLY A 62 8.67 -7.58 -26.67
C GLY A 62 7.57 -8.64 -26.59
N PRO A 63 7.49 -9.62 -27.51
CA PRO A 63 6.38 -10.58 -27.59
C PRO A 63 6.28 -11.61 -26.42
N GLY A 64 6.85 -11.32 -25.25
CA GLY A 64 6.90 -12.23 -24.09
C GLY A 64 5.53 -12.55 -23.50
N TRP A 65 4.92 -11.58 -22.80
CA TRP A 65 3.66 -11.77 -22.08
C TRP A 65 2.43 -11.25 -22.82
N ASP A 66 2.60 -10.33 -23.77
CA ASP A 66 1.49 -9.79 -24.57
C ASP A 66 0.81 -10.85 -25.44
N VAL A 67 1.55 -11.88 -25.88
CA VAL A 67 1.02 -12.92 -26.77
C VAL A 67 0.02 -13.85 -26.10
N VAL A 68 0.08 -14.00 -24.77
CA VAL A 68 -0.85 -14.84 -23.99
C VAL A 68 -2.00 -14.03 -23.38
N ALA A 69 -2.03 -12.71 -23.53
CA ALA A 69 -3.06 -11.85 -22.93
C ALA A 69 -4.49 -12.17 -23.43
N GLY A 70 -4.61 -12.80 -24.60
CA GLY A 70 -5.88 -13.18 -25.22
C GLY A 70 -6.30 -14.64 -25.00
N ASP A 71 -5.49 -15.45 -24.32
CA ASP A 71 -5.74 -16.89 -24.18
C ASP A 71 -7.04 -17.16 -23.40
N GLY A 72 -7.88 -18.06 -23.91
CA GLY A 72 -9.15 -18.46 -23.28
C GLY A 72 -10.33 -17.48 -23.45
N LEU A 73 -10.12 -16.29 -24.01
CA LEU A 73 -11.20 -15.31 -24.26
C LEU A 73 -12.14 -15.73 -25.42
N ALA A 74 -11.68 -16.60 -26.31
CA ALA A 74 -12.46 -17.10 -27.45
C ALA A 74 -13.36 -18.30 -27.14
N ASP A 75 -13.13 -19.02 -26.02
CA ASP A 75 -13.86 -20.23 -25.62
C ASP A 75 -15.04 -19.94 -24.66
N ALA A 76 -15.28 -18.67 -24.31
CA ALA A 76 -16.44 -18.29 -23.53
C ALA A 76 -17.71 -18.43 -24.39
N ALA A 77 -18.45 -19.52 -24.19
CA ALA A 77 -19.78 -19.71 -24.77
C ALA A 77 -20.65 -18.49 -24.42
N ARG A 78 -21.06 -17.74 -25.45
CA ARG A 78 -21.95 -16.59 -25.35
C ARG A 78 -23.40 -17.04 -25.26
#